data_AF-A0A4Y1RBH2-F1
#
_entry.id   AF-A0A4Y1RBH2-F1
#
_cell.length_a   1.000
_cell.length_b   1.000
_cell.length_c   1.000
_cell.angle_alpha   90.00
_cell.angle_beta   90.00
_cell.angle_gamma   90.00
#
_symmetry.space_group_name_H-M   'P 1'
#
loop_
_entity.id
_entity.type
_entity.pdbx_description
1 polymer ?
#
loop_
_entity_poly.entity_id
_entity_poly.type
_entity_poly.pdbx_seq_one_letter_code
_entity_poly.pdbx_strand_id
1 'polypeptide(L)'
;MKFPNSPLVLLILSILSSLSVSWATSEPVPINGFLQCLPKQFHSGHPIFEAVYTPQNTSFQSILMARVKNLRFSSPTTPKPLAIVAAKHESHVQATIVCAKQNGLQIRIRSGGHDYEGLSYVSHVPFVVLDMFHLQSVNVSVKDESAWVESGATLGKIYHKIAQKSKVHGFPAGVGPTVGAGGHFSGGGYGNLMRKYGLSIDNIVDAKLVDANGRILDRKSMGEDIFWAINGGGGASFGVILSWKLKLVRVPEKVTVFNVTRTLEQGVTDVLYKWQFVAPVLPKDLFLRARPEIENNTEGKKIAEVSFIGQFLGQTRELLPLMNESFPNCVYDEKIVMK
;
A
#
# COMPACT_ATOMS: atom_id res chain seq x y z
N MET A 1 -81.74 21.00 -3.74
CA MET A 1 -81.74 21.61 -5.08
C MET A 1 -80.57 21.04 -5.87
N LYS A 2 -80.85 20.43 -7.03
CA LYS A 2 -79.89 19.93 -8.04
C LYS A 2 -79.19 21.13 -8.70
N PHE A 3 -77.91 21.11 -9.07
CA PHE A 3 -77.27 20.55 -10.28
C PHE A 3 -75.83 21.17 -10.36
N PRO A 4 -74.91 20.81 -11.28
CA PRO A 4 -74.65 19.53 -11.96
C PRO A 4 -73.15 19.16 -12.07
N ASN A 5 -72.93 17.94 -12.56
CA ASN A 5 -71.72 17.36 -13.14
C ASN A 5 -70.97 18.26 -14.15
N SER A 6 -69.62 18.17 -14.20
CA SER A 6 -68.89 17.60 -15.35
C SER A 6 -67.36 17.57 -15.11
N PRO A 7 -66.66 16.45 -15.35
CA PRO A 7 -65.22 16.33 -15.32
C PRO A 7 -64.64 16.45 -16.74
N LEU A 8 -64.04 17.57 -17.08
CA LEU A 8 -63.17 17.72 -18.25
C LEU A 8 -62.44 19.05 -18.07
N VAL A 9 -61.17 19.14 -18.48
CA VAL A 9 -60.27 20.31 -18.32
C VAL A 9 -59.48 20.32 -17.00
N LEU A 10 -58.57 19.35 -16.84
CA LEU A 10 -57.27 19.58 -16.17
C LEU A 10 -56.25 18.46 -16.49
N LEU A 11 -56.40 17.80 -17.64
CA LEU A 11 -55.49 16.77 -18.14
C LEU A 11 -54.82 17.18 -19.45
N ILE A 12 -54.43 18.44 -19.60
CA ILE A 12 -53.52 18.91 -20.67
C ILE A 12 -52.67 20.06 -20.10
N LEU A 13 -51.73 19.71 -19.22
CA LEU A 13 -50.57 20.56 -18.89
C LEU A 13 -49.39 19.67 -18.44
N SER A 14 -49.32 18.48 -19.05
CA SER A 14 -48.32 17.44 -18.79
C SER A 14 -47.44 17.15 -20.01
N ILE A 15 -47.31 18.07 -20.97
CA ILE A 15 -46.39 17.95 -22.10
C ILE A 15 -45.96 19.35 -22.58
N LEU A 16 -44.98 19.98 -21.91
CA LEU A 16 -44.06 21.01 -22.47
C LEU A 16 -43.11 21.54 -21.38
N SER A 17 -42.46 20.64 -20.66
CA SER A 17 -41.18 20.94 -19.98
C SER A 17 -40.09 20.09 -20.64
N SER A 18 -39.93 20.31 -21.94
CA SER A 18 -38.85 19.77 -22.74
C SER A 18 -37.52 20.39 -22.27
N LEU A 19 -36.69 19.54 -21.67
CA LEU A 19 -35.25 19.46 -21.90
C LEU A 19 -34.48 20.79 -21.95
N SER A 20 -34.04 21.23 -20.79
CA SER A 20 -32.67 21.71 -20.64
C SER A 20 -31.98 20.87 -19.56
N VAL A 21 -31.82 19.57 -19.86
CA VAL A 21 -30.68 18.86 -19.27
C VAL A 21 -29.47 19.47 -19.95
N SER A 22 -28.90 20.51 -19.34
CA SER A 22 -27.57 20.95 -19.69
C SER A 22 -26.68 19.74 -19.52
N TRP A 23 -26.34 19.10 -20.64
CA TRP A 23 -25.11 18.35 -20.75
C TRP A 23 -24.02 19.39 -20.55
N ALA A 24 -23.70 19.70 -19.29
CA ALA A 24 -22.41 20.22 -18.97
C ALA A 24 -21.45 19.09 -19.30
N THR A 25 -21.05 19.01 -20.58
CA THR A 25 -19.72 18.52 -20.91
C THR A 25 -18.82 19.33 -20.01
N SER A 26 -18.28 18.73 -18.94
CA SER A 26 -17.30 19.39 -18.11
C SER A 26 -16.22 19.87 -19.07
N GLU A 27 -16.07 21.18 -19.25
CA GLU A 27 -14.87 21.70 -19.88
C GLU A 27 -13.70 21.02 -19.18
N PRO A 28 -12.69 20.52 -19.92
CA PRO A 28 -11.55 19.89 -19.28
C PRO A 28 -10.98 20.87 -18.26
N VAL A 29 -11.07 20.52 -16.97
CA VAL A 29 -10.61 21.38 -15.87
C VAL A 29 -9.20 21.83 -16.22
N PRO A 30 -8.96 23.14 -16.46
CA PRO A 30 -7.68 23.58 -16.96
C PRO A 30 -6.60 23.33 -15.90
N ILE A 31 -5.67 22.41 -16.17
CA ILE A 31 -4.50 22.13 -15.31
C ILE A 31 -3.65 23.40 -15.10
N ASN A 32 -3.80 24.42 -15.95
CA ASN A 32 -3.09 25.69 -15.91
C ASN A 32 -3.21 26.41 -14.56
N GLY A 33 -4.42 26.46 -13.97
CA GLY A 33 -4.62 27.12 -12.68
C GLY A 33 -3.85 26.44 -11.55
N PHE A 34 -3.81 25.09 -11.57
CA PHE A 34 -3.00 24.29 -10.66
C PHE A 34 -1.51 24.56 -10.85
N LEU A 35 -1.00 24.50 -12.09
CA LEU A 35 0.41 24.73 -12.40
C LEU A 35 0.88 26.14 -12.02
N GLN A 36 0.02 27.15 -12.22
CA GLN A 36 0.30 28.54 -11.83
C GLN A 36 0.21 28.76 -10.31
N CYS A 37 -0.57 27.94 -9.61
CA CYS A 37 -0.69 28.00 -8.15
C CYS A 37 0.54 27.43 -7.44
N LEU A 38 1.09 26.29 -7.91
CA LEU A 38 2.20 25.58 -7.26
C LEU A 38 3.39 26.47 -6.85
N PRO A 39 3.98 27.31 -7.73
CA PRO A 39 5.12 28.13 -7.36
C PRO A 39 4.76 29.29 -6.40
N LYS A 40 3.48 29.63 -6.26
CA LYS A 40 3.02 30.71 -5.37
C LYS A 40 2.86 30.27 -3.92
N GLN A 41 2.76 28.96 -3.66
CA GLN A 41 2.37 28.48 -2.35
C GLN A 41 3.46 28.58 -1.28
N PHE A 42 4.78 28.53 -1.59
CA PHE A 42 5.83 28.57 -0.55
C PHE A 42 7.19 29.12 -1.01
N HIS A 43 8.00 29.57 -0.05
CA HIS A 43 9.26 30.33 -0.21
C HIS A 43 10.46 29.51 -0.72
N SER A 44 11.44 30.24 -1.26
CA SER A 44 12.54 29.94 -2.19
C SER A 44 13.48 28.75 -1.92
N GLY A 45 13.34 27.99 -0.83
CA GLY A 45 14.31 26.95 -0.46
C GLY A 45 14.23 25.63 -1.25
N HIS A 46 13.03 25.28 -1.73
CA HIS A 46 12.77 24.00 -2.42
C HIS A 46 11.84 24.24 -3.63
N PRO A 47 12.39 24.54 -4.81
CA PRO A 47 11.58 24.81 -5.99
C PRO A 47 10.79 23.57 -6.43
N ILE A 48 9.48 23.75 -6.62
CA ILE A 48 8.58 22.64 -6.98
C ILE A 48 8.58 22.32 -8.48
N PHE A 49 9.00 23.24 -9.36
CA PHE A 49 8.86 23.06 -10.81
C PHE A 49 9.60 21.84 -11.35
N GLU A 50 10.77 21.50 -10.80
CA GLU A 50 11.54 20.30 -11.16
C GLU A 50 10.93 18.98 -10.65
N ALA A 51 9.86 19.07 -9.87
CA ALA A 51 9.10 17.94 -9.37
C ALA A 51 7.80 17.73 -10.16
N VAL A 52 7.45 18.61 -11.11
CA VAL A 52 6.19 18.55 -11.86
C VAL A 52 6.42 18.00 -13.25
N TYR A 53 5.63 17.00 -13.63
CA TYR A 53 5.63 16.39 -14.94
C TYR A 53 4.22 16.42 -15.52
N THR A 54 4.07 16.98 -16.70
CA THR A 54 2.83 17.01 -17.47
C THR A 54 2.99 16.17 -18.74
N PRO A 55 1.90 15.82 -19.46
CA PRO A 55 1.98 15.07 -20.71
C PRO A 55 2.89 15.68 -21.80
N GLN A 56 3.23 16.97 -21.68
CA GLN A 56 4.16 17.66 -22.59
C GLN A 56 5.63 17.31 -22.29
N ASN A 57 5.96 16.84 -21.10
CA ASN A 57 7.31 16.39 -20.78
C ASN A 57 7.58 15.00 -21.39
N THR A 58 8.71 14.84 -22.08
CA THR A 58 9.14 13.54 -22.66
C THR A 58 9.31 12.43 -21.61
N SER A 59 9.59 12.79 -20.35
CA SER A 59 9.74 11.88 -19.23
C SER A 59 8.43 11.48 -18.54
N PHE A 60 7.30 12.10 -18.88
CA PHE A 60 6.03 11.89 -18.17
C PHE A 60 5.60 10.42 -18.15
N GLN A 61 5.63 9.77 -19.31
CA GLN A 61 5.19 8.38 -19.43
C GLN A 61 6.12 7.42 -18.67
N SER A 62 7.43 7.63 -18.71
CA SER A 62 8.38 6.77 -18.00
C SER A 62 8.25 6.92 -16.49
N ILE A 63 8.03 8.14 -15.99
CA ILE A 63 7.79 8.43 -14.56
C ILE A 63 6.45 7.83 -14.10
N LEU A 64 5.41 7.94 -14.93
CA LEU A 64 4.12 7.32 -14.62
C LEU A 64 4.28 5.80 -14.50
N MET A 65 4.90 5.16 -15.49
CA MET A 65 5.02 3.71 -15.58
C MET A 65 6.03 3.10 -14.61
N ALA A 66 7.02 3.86 -14.14
CA ALA A 66 8.01 3.38 -13.16
C ALA A 66 7.40 2.76 -11.89
N ARG A 67 6.15 3.12 -11.57
CA ARG A 67 5.41 2.66 -10.38
C ARG A 67 4.03 2.09 -10.67
N VAL A 68 3.74 1.74 -11.92
CA VAL A 68 2.57 0.88 -12.21
C VAL A 68 3.01 -0.55 -11.96
N LYS A 69 2.56 -1.15 -10.85
CA LYS A 69 2.92 -2.54 -10.50
C LYS A 69 1.95 -3.56 -11.09
N ASN A 70 0.67 -3.22 -11.18
CA ASN A 70 -0.31 -4.06 -11.85
C ASN A 70 -0.45 -3.63 -13.32
N LEU A 71 0.08 -4.46 -14.22
CA LEU A 71 0.14 -4.17 -15.66
C LEU A 71 -1.23 -4.16 -16.36
N ARG A 72 -2.30 -4.63 -15.69
CA ARG A 72 -3.68 -4.41 -16.15
C ARG A 72 -3.98 -2.92 -16.40
N PHE A 73 -3.29 -2.03 -15.69
CA PHE A 73 -3.47 -0.58 -15.76
C PHE A 73 -2.42 0.15 -16.62
N SER A 74 -1.56 -0.57 -17.33
CA SER A 74 -0.61 0.02 -18.29
C SER A 74 -1.19 0.20 -19.70
N SER A 75 -2.46 -0.15 -19.92
CA SER A 75 -3.13 0.03 -21.22
C SER A 75 -3.14 1.50 -21.66
N PRO A 76 -3.09 1.79 -22.97
CA PRO A 76 -3.37 3.13 -23.51
C PRO A 76 -4.74 3.67 -23.12
N THR A 77 -5.73 2.79 -22.92
CA THR A 77 -7.10 3.17 -22.55
C THR A 77 -7.27 3.48 -21.05
N THR A 78 -6.29 3.14 -20.21
CA THR A 78 -6.35 3.46 -18.78
C THR A 78 -6.20 4.98 -18.57
N PRO A 79 -7.15 5.65 -17.88
CA PRO A 79 -7.07 7.09 -17.61
C PRO A 79 -5.72 7.52 -17.05
N LYS A 80 -5.21 8.66 -17.53
CA LYS A 80 -3.90 9.20 -17.15
C LYS A 80 -4.08 10.49 -16.33
N PRO A 81 -3.19 10.79 -15.37
CA PRO A 81 -3.26 12.05 -14.63
C PRO A 81 -2.95 13.24 -15.53
N LEU A 82 -3.47 14.41 -15.16
CA LEU A 82 -3.15 15.68 -15.82
C LEU A 82 -1.72 16.15 -15.51
N ALA A 83 -1.21 15.78 -14.34
CA ALA A 83 0.16 16.02 -13.92
C ALA A 83 0.60 15.01 -12.85
N ILE A 84 1.92 14.83 -12.73
CA ILE A 84 2.56 14.11 -11.64
C ILE A 84 3.40 15.11 -10.87
N VAL A 85 3.20 15.20 -9.56
CA VAL A 85 4.10 15.92 -8.65
C VAL A 85 4.94 14.89 -7.89
N ALA A 86 6.18 14.70 -8.30
CA ALA A 86 7.14 13.81 -7.63
C ALA A 86 7.82 14.56 -6.47
N ALA A 87 7.11 14.64 -5.34
CA ALA A 87 7.50 15.42 -4.18
C ALA A 87 8.90 15.05 -3.67
N LYS A 88 9.75 16.06 -3.50
CA LYS A 88 11.13 15.95 -2.98
C LYS A 88 11.27 16.59 -1.59
N HIS A 89 10.26 17.33 -1.15
CA HIS A 89 10.21 18.03 0.14
C HIS A 89 8.76 18.09 0.63
N GLU A 90 8.53 18.19 1.94
CA GLU A 90 7.18 18.28 2.53
C GLU A 90 6.38 19.48 2.01
N SER A 91 7.05 20.60 1.72
CA SER A 91 6.41 21.78 1.10
C SER A 91 5.79 21.48 -0.28
N HIS A 92 6.33 20.52 -1.03
CA HIS A 92 5.75 20.12 -2.33
C HIS A 92 4.39 19.41 -2.11
N VAL A 93 4.27 18.65 -1.03
CA VAL A 93 3.03 17.98 -0.62
C VAL A 93 1.99 19.02 -0.21
N GLN A 94 2.38 19.97 0.66
CA GLN A 94 1.50 21.05 1.10
C GLN A 94 0.97 21.87 -0.10
N ALA A 95 1.88 22.30 -1.00
CA ALA A 95 1.52 23.04 -2.21
C ALA A 95 0.57 22.25 -3.12
N THR A 96 0.82 20.95 -3.30
CA THR A 96 -0.04 20.09 -4.12
C THR A 96 -1.45 20.00 -3.55
N ILE A 97 -1.59 19.82 -2.23
CA ILE A 97 -2.89 19.75 -1.56
C ILE A 97 -3.65 21.07 -1.72
N VAL A 98 -3.02 22.18 -1.39
CA VAL A 98 -3.66 23.51 -1.44
C VAL A 98 -4.07 23.85 -2.86
N CYS A 99 -3.18 23.67 -3.83
CA CYS A 99 -3.47 24.01 -5.23
C CYS A 99 -4.48 23.07 -5.86
N ALA A 100 -4.44 21.77 -5.59
CA ALA A 100 -5.43 20.85 -6.12
C ALA A 100 -6.83 21.17 -5.58
N LYS A 101 -6.94 21.49 -4.28
CA LYS A 101 -8.20 21.93 -3.64
C LYS A 101 -8.74 23.21 -4.28
N GLN A 102 -7.90 24.22 -4.49
CA GLN A 102 -8.29 25.49 -5.13
C GLN A 102 -8.75 25.33 -6.58
N ASN A 103 -8.27 24.30 -7.28
CA ASN A 103 -8.54 24.06 -8.70
C ASN A 103 -9.49 22.87 -8.95
N GLY A 104 -10.13 22.33 -7.91
CA GLY A 104 -11.09 21.22 -8.05
C GLY A 104 -10.49 19.93 -8.61
N LEU A 105 -9.19 19.67 -8.39
CA LEU A 105 -8.51 18.48 -8.89
C LEU A 105 -8.44 17.40 -7.81
N GLN A 106 -8.72 16.15 -8.20
CA GLN A 106 -8.51 15.02 -7.30
C GLN A 106 -7.02 14.69 -7.21
N ILE A 107 -6.55 14.33 -6.01
CA ILE A 107 -5.20 13.82 -5.79
C ILE A 107 -5.25 12.30 -5.67
N ARG A 108 -4.39 11.59 -6.40
CA ARG A 108 -4.05 10.20 -6.14
C ARG A 108 -2.65 10.13 -5.54
N ILE A 109 -2.55 9.68 -4.30
CA ILE A 109 -1.29 9.62 -3.56
C ILE A 109 -0.60 8.30 -3.87
N ARG A 110 0.65 8.35 -4.32
CA ARG A 110 1.43 7.17 -4.69
C ARG A 110 2.73 7.09 -3.92
N SER A 111 2.95 5.96 -3.27
CA SER A 111 4.23 5.60 -2.65
C SER A 111 4.92 4.50 -3.49
N GLY A 112 4.70 3.22 -3.15
CA GLY A 112 5.28 2.10 -3.88
C GLY A 112 4.55 1.70 -5.16
N GLY A 113 3.31 2.17 -5.35
CA GLY A 113 2.46 1.84 -6.51
C GLY A 113 1.92 0.40 -6.53
N HIS A 114 1.89 -0.25 -5.36
CA HIS A 114 1.45 -1.65 -5.18
C HIS A 114 -0.06 -1.83 -4.96
N ASP A 115 -0.85 -0.77 -5.15
CA ASP A 115 -2.31 -0.89 -5.07
C ASP A 115 -2.81 -1.86 -6.14
N TYR A 116 -3.50 -2.92 -5.72
CA TYR A 116 -3.93 -4.00 -6.62
C TYR A 116 -4.97 -3.55 -7.64
N GLU A 117 -5.72 -2.49 -7.34
CA GLU A 117 -6.72 -1.88 -8.20
C GLU A 117 -6.24 -0.58 -8.86
N GLY A 118 -4.94 -0.27 -8.76
CA GLY A 118 -4.35 0.92 -9.37
C GLY A 118 -4.86 2.25 -8.82
N LEU A 119 -5.51 2.27 -7.65
CA LEU A 119 -6.18 3.44 -7.08
C LEU A 119 -5.21 4.59 -6.76
N SER A 120 -3.92 4.31 -6.64
CA SER A 120 -2.86 5.30 -6.43
C SER A 120 -2.42 6.05 -7.71
N TYR A 121 -2.90 5.64 -8.89
CA TYR A 121 -2.50 6.25 -10.16
C TYR A 121 -3.59 6.23 -11.25
N VAL A 122 -4.81 5.77 -10.95
CA VAL A 122 -5.96 5.79 -11.86
C VAL A 122 -7.13 6.52 -11.20
N SER A 123 -7.83 7.34 -11.98
CA SER A 123 -9.12 7.91 -11.62
C SER A 123 -9.99 8.15 -12.85
N HIS A 124 -11.31 8.20 -12.65
CA HIS A 124 -12.29 8.52 -13.69
C HIS A 124 -12.68 10.01 -13.73
N VAL A 125 -12.18 10.82 -12.80
CA VAL A 125 -12.33 12.28 -12.78
C VAL A 125 -10.97 12.96 -13.00
N PRO A 126 -10.91 14.22 -13.44
CA PRO A 126 -9.66 14.97 -13.55
C PRO A 126 -8.81 14.88 -12.27
N PHE A 127 -7.58 14.40 -12.41
CA PHE A 127 -6.73 14.10 -11.26
C PHE A 127 -5.25 14.36 -11.52
N VAL A 128 -4.51 14.55 -10.44
CA VAL A 128 -3.05 14.58 -10.42
C VAL A 128 -2.54 13.45 -9.54
N VAL A 129 -1.35 12.94 -9.86
CA VAL A 129 -0.66 12.00 -8.97
C VAL A 129 0.32 12.77 -8.11
N LEU A 130 0.22 12.62 -6.79
CA LEU A 130 1.24 13.05 -5.85
C LEU A 130 2.14 11.83 -5.56
N ASP A 131 3.31 11.80 -6.19
CA ASP A 131 4.27 10.71 -6.06
C ASP A 131 5.27 11.03 -4.94
N MET A 132 5.27 10.20 -3.91
CA MET A 132 6.03 10.38 -2.68
C MET A 132 7.42 9.72 -2.75
N PHE A 133 7.80 9.10 -3.87
CA PHE A 133 8.98 8.22 -3.91
C PHE A 133 10.30 8.89 -3.49
N HIS A 134 10.50 10.17 -3.76
CA HIS A 134 11.75 10.84 -3.38
C HIS A 134 11.83 11.15 -1.87
N LEU A 135 10.71 11.12 -1.14
CA LEU A 135 10.65 11.18 0.32
C LEU A 135 10.83 9.76 0.89
N GLN A 136 12.09 9.31 0.96
CA GLN A 136 12.44 7.92 1.27
C GLN A 136 13.56 7.80 2.32
N SER A 137 13.75 8.80 3.16
CA SER A 137 14.69 8.76 4.29
C SER A 137 14.28 7.68 5.30
N VAL A 138 15.29 7.04 5.89
CA VAL A 138 15.15 6.04 6.95
C VAL A 138 16.23 6.30 7.98
N ASN A 139 15.84 6.81 9.15
CA ASN A 139 16.73 7.11 10.25
C ASN A 139 16.45 6.15 11.41
N VAL A 140 17.45 5.32 11.75
CA VAL A 140 17.33 4.23 12.72
C VAL A 140 18.10 4.58 13.99
N SER A 141 17.42 4.54 15.13
CA SER A 141 18.03 4.62 16.46
C SER A 141 17.96 3.25 17.14
N VAL A 142 19.10 2.57 17.24
CA VAL A 142 19.20 1.29 17.97
C VAL A 142 19.04 1.51 19.47
N LYS A 143 19.53 2.64 19.99
CA LYS A 143 19.40 3.01 21.41
C LYS A 143 17.93 3.14 21.82
N ASP A 144 17.13 3.78 20.97
CA ASP A 144 15.70 4.03 21.25
C ASP A 144 14.79 2.94 20.67
N GLU A 145 15.37 1.87 20.12
CA GLU A 145 14.68 0.79 19.41
C GLU A 145 13.59 1.31 18.46
N SER A 146 13.90 2.36 17.69
CA SER A 146 12.93 3.04 16.83
C SER A 146 13.53 3.51 15.50
N ALA A 147 12.66 3.79 14.54
CA ALA A 147 13.08 4.37 13.26
C ALA A 147 12.05 5.37 12.74
N TRP A 148 12.52 6.51 12.23
CA TRP A 148 11.72 7.42 11.40
C TRP A 148 11.88 7.03 9.93
N VAL A 149 10.74 6.84 9.25
CA VAL A 149 10.66 6.36 7.87
C VAL A 149 9.74 7.25 7.06
N GLU A 150 10.24 7.86 6.00
CA GLU A 150 9.39 8.61 5.07
C GLU A 150 8.54 7.67 4.20
N SER A 151 7.33 8.11 3.85
CA SER A 151 6.30 7.29 3.20
C SER A 151 6.69 6.77 1.82
N GLY A 152 7.64 7.38 1.12
CA GLY A 152 8.18 6.91 -0.15
C GLY A 152 9.22 5.80 -0.03
N ALA A 153 9.74 5.52 1.18
CA ALA A 153 10.66 4.42 1.41
C ALA A 153 10.00 3.07 1.12
N THR A 154 10.74 2.16 0.50
CA THR A 154 10.27 0.78 0.30
C THR A 154 10.62 -0.11 1.49
N LEU A 155 9.85 -1.17 1.71
CA LEU A 155 10.10 -2.13 2.79
C LEU A 155 11.52 -2.71 2.73
N GLY A 156 12.02 -3.05 1.54
CA GLY A 156 13.38 -3.54 1.37
C GLY A 156 14.45 -2.53 1.81
N LYS A 157 14.24 -1.24 1.53
CA LYS A 157 15.15 -0.16 2.00
C LYS A 157 15.12 -0.04 3.52
N ILE A 158 13.94 -0.14 4.12
CA ILE A 158 13.76 -0.07 5.58
C ILE A 158 14.47 -1.25 6.24
N TYR A 159 14.23 -2.47 5.78
CA TYR A 159 14.89 -3.68 6.29
C TYR A 159 16.42 -3.58 6.16
N HIS A 160 16.91 -3.14 5.01
CA HIS A 160 18.34 -2.97 4.78
C HIS A 160 18.96 -1.94 5.73
N LYS A 161 18.30 -0.80 5.96
CA LYS A 161 18.78 0.24 6.87
C LYS A 161 18.78 -0.19 8.33
N ILE A 162 17.80 -0.99 8.75
CA ILE A 162 17.79 -1.61 10.09
C ILE A 162 18.95 -2.60 10.21
N ALA A 163 19.12 -3.50 9.24
CA ALA A 163 20.17 -4.51 9.24
C ALA A 163 21.60 -3.91 9.23
N GLN A 164 21.79 -2.76 8.57
CA GLN A 164 23.05 -2.01 8.61
C GLN A 164 23.42 -1.50 10.01
N LYS A 165 22.43 -1.34 10.90
CA LYS A 165 22.61 -0.79 12.24
C LYS A 165 22.60 -1.86 13.34
N SER A 166 21.90 -2.96 13.13
CA SER A 166 21.77 -4.04 14.11
C SER A 166 21.40 -5.36 13.45
N LYS A 167 22.01 -6.45 13.92
CA LYS A 167 21.68 -7.83 13.51
C LYS A 167 20.54 -8.46 14.33
N VAL A 168 20.12 -7.81 15.40
CA VAL A 168 19.11 -8.31 16.35
C VAL A 168 17.84 -7.45 16.38
N HIS A 169 17.66 -6.60 15.38
CA HIS A 169 16.46 -5.76 15.24
C HIS A 169 15.80 -5.99 13.87
N GLY A 170 14.48 -5.97 13.86
CA GLY A 170 13.65 -6.05 12.66
C GLY A 170 12.40 -5.19 12.80
N PHE A 171 11.52 -5.28 11.81
CA PHE A 171 10.22 -4.63 11.83
C PHE A 171 9.16 -5.54 11.16
N PRO A 172 8.00 -5.80 11.80
CA PRO A 172 6.98 -6.69 11.25
C PRO A 172 6.20 -6.01 10.13
N ALA A 173 6.57 -6.31 8.88
CA ALA A 173 5.90 -5.82 7.69
C ALA A 173 5.95 -6.85 6.55
N GLY A 174 5.49 -6.47 5.35
CA GLY A 174 5.33 -7.35 4.20
C GLY A 174 6.63 -7.87 3.59
N VAL A 175 6.52 -8.99 2.88
CA VAL A 175 7.67 -9.67 2.24
C VAL A 175 8.13 -8.96 0.97
N GLY A 176 7.22 -8.29 0.25
CA GLY A 176 7.53 -7.61 -1.02
C GLY A 176 8.47 -6.41 -0.84
N PRO A 177 9.74 -6.46 -1.27
CA PRO A 177 10.74 -5.44 -0.93
C PRO A 177 10.50 -4.08 -1.62
N THR A 178 9.70 -4.06 -2.68
CA THR A 178 9.37 -2.84 -3.44
C THR A 178 8.04 -2.20 -3.01
N VAL A 179 7.33 -2.81 -2.05
CA VAL A 179 6.14 -2.21 -1.43
C VAL A 179 6.56 -0.94 -0.68
N GLY A 180 5.78 0.12 -0.82
CA GLY A 180 6.07 1.42 -0.20
C GLY A 180 5.42 1.57 1.17
N ALA A 181 6.15 2.19 2.11
CA ALA A 181 5.74 2.37 3.50
C ALA A 181 4.39 3.08 3.65
N GLY A 182 4.17 4.17 2.89
CA GLY A 182 2.96 4.99 3.02
C GLY A 182 1.66 4.19 2.91
N GLY A 183 1.51 3.43 1.82
CA GLY A 183 0.32 2.58 1.62
C GLY A 183 0.30 1.39 2.58
N HIS A 184 1.43 0.69 2.73
CA HIS A 184 1.51 -0.55 3.50
C HIS A 184 1.18 -0.36 4.97
N PHE A 185 1.78 0.64 5.61
CA PHE A 185 1.57 0.93 7.02
C PHE A 185 0.17 1.47 7.28
N SER A 186 -0.38 2.27 6.35
CA SER A 186 -1.73 2.80 6.55
C SER A 186 -2.87 1.77 6.38
N GLY A 187 -2.57 0.61 5.76
CA GLY A 187 -3.52 -0.47 5.53
C GLY A 187 -3.32 -1.69 6.44
N GLY A 188 -2.57 -1.56 7.53
CA GLY A 188 -2.31 -2.63 8.49
C GLY A 188 -0.90 -3.22 8.34
N GLY A 189 -0.64 -3.85 7.19
CA GLY A 189 0.67 -4.42 6.86
C GLY A 189 0.95 -5.75 7.58
N TYR A 190 0.89 -6.86 6.85
CA TYR A 190 1.15 -8.20 7.39
C TYR A 190 2.40 -8.83 6.76
N GLY A 191 3.00 -9.77 7.47
CA GLY A 191 4.11 -10.57 6.98
C GLY A 191 4.52 -11.66 7.95
N ASN A 192 5.69 -12.26 7.73
CA ASN A 192 6.11 -13.46 8.45
C ASN A 192 6.31 -13.25 9.97
N LEU A 193 6.49 -12.00 10.41
CA LEU A 193 6.65 -11.66 11.82
C LEU A 193 5.32 -11.45 12.56
N MET A 194 4.17 -11.51 11.87
CA MET A 194 2.89 -11.08 12.43
C MET A 194 2.40 -11.92 13.61
N ARG A 195 2.72 -13.22 13.63
CA ARG A 195 2.28 -14.13 14.71
C ARG A 195 2.91 -13.80 16.06
N LYS A 196 4.12 -13.23 16.04
CA LYS A 196 4.86 -12.85 17.26
C LYS A 196 4.66 -11.39 17.63
N TYR A 197 4.64 -10.48 16.64
CA TYR A 197 4.71 -9.05 16.89
C TYR A 197 3.50 -8.25 16.40
N GLY A 198 2.49 -8.90 15.83
CA GLY A 198 1.34 -8.22 15.25
C GLY A 198 1.63 -7.63 13.87
N LEU A 199 0.70 -6.80 13.39
CA LEU A 199 0.82 -6.08 12.12
C LEU A 199 1.84 -4.94 12.22
N SER A 200 2.15 -4.30 11.08
CA SER A 200 2.98 -3.10 11.07
C SER A 200 2.38 -1.99 11.93
N ILE A 201 1.05 -1.80 11.87
CA ILE A 201 0.32 -0.78 12.64
C ILE A 201 0.44 -0.97 14.16
N ASP A 202 0.57 -2.20 14.64
CA ASP A 202 0.73 -2.49 16.07
C ASP A 202 2.10 -2.01 16.60
N ASN A 203 3.00 -1.64 15.70
CA ASN A 203 4.37 -1.23 15.97
C ASN A 203 4.65 0.20 15.47
N ILE A 204 3.62 1.01 15.22
CA ILE A 204 3.73 2.43 14.88
C ILE A 204 3.41 3.28 16.11
N VAL A 205 4.29 4.22 16.43
CA VAL A 205 4.18 5.03 17.66
C VAL A 205 3.95 6.52 17.39
N ASP A 206 4.21 7.00 16.17
CA ASP A 206 3.99 8.37 15.73
C ASP A 206 3.92 8.43 14.19
N ALA A 207 3.45 9.55 13.64
CA ALA A 207 3.44 9.82 12.21
C ALA A 207 3.42 11.33 11.95
N LYS A 208 3.91 11.76 10.77
CA LYS A 208 3.68 13.11 10.24
C LYS A 208 2.68 13.05 9.10
N LEU A 209 1.62 13.83 9.18
CA LEU A 209 0.50 13.89 8.23
C LEU A 209 0.35 15.32 7.72
N VAL A 210 0.04 15.49 6.42
CA VAL A 210 -0.46 16.76 5.88
C VAL A 210 -1.97 16.67 5.72
N ASP A 211 -2.70 17.56 6.38
CA ASP A 211 -4.16 17.60 6.33
C ASP A 211 -4.70 18.31 5.07
N ALA A 212 -6.03 18.35 4.94
CA ALA A 212 -6.73 18.97 3.80
C ALA A 212 -6.57 20.50 3.70
N ASN A 213 -5.92 21.14 4.68
CA ASN A 213 -5.58 22.56 4.67
C ASN A 213 -4.07 22.79 4.48
N GLY A 214 -3.30 21.73 4.23
CA GLY A 214 -1.85 21.82 4.04
C GLY A 214 -1.07 21.97 5.35
N ARG A 215 -1.66 21.70 6.52
CA ARG A 215 -0.95 21.76 7.81
C ARG A 215 -0.23 20.44 8.05
N ILE A 216 1.01 20.51 8.53
CA ILE A 216 1.76 19.33 8.96
C ILE A 216 1.43 19.06 10.43
N LEU A 217 0.98 17.85 10.71
CA LEU A 217 0.56 17.38 12.02
C LEU A 217 1.39 16.16 12.40
N ASP A 218 1.96 16.16 13.61
CA ASP A 218 2.43 14.96 14.29
C ASP A 218 1.29 14.28 15.07
N ARG A 219 1.55 13.14 15.75
CA ARG A 219 0.52 12.46 16.54
C ARG A 219 -0.18 13.40 17.54
N LYS A 220 0.61 14.21 18.25
CA LYS A 220 0.08 15.12 19.28
C LYS A 220 -0.89 16.14 18.68
N SER A 221 -0.53 16.73 17.54
CA SER A 221 -1.32 17.78 16.89
C SER A 221 -2.46 17.26 16.00
N MET A 222 -2.38 16.03 15.48
CA MET A 222 -3.49 15.39 14.76
C MET A 222 -4.55 14.80 15.71
N GLY A 223 -4.18 14.51 16.95
CA GLY A 223 -5.04 13.87 17.94
C GLY A 223 -5.12 12.35 17.76
N GLU A 224 -5.55 11.65 18.82
CA GLU A 224 -5.55 10.19 18.84
C GLU A 224 -6.56 9.56 17.87
N ASP A 225 -7.67 10.23 17.57
CA ASP A 225 -8.67 9.72 16.62
C ASP A 225 -8.12 9.60 15.20
N ILE A 226 -7.42 10.64 14.73
CA ILE A 226 -6.78 10.63 13.41
C ILE A 226 -5.60 9.66 13.41
N PHE A 227 -4.80 9.64 14.48
CA PHE A 227 -3.71 8.69 14.61
C PHE A 227 -4.20 7.23 14.56
N TRP A 228 -5.30 6.91 15.23
CA TRP A 228 -5.94 5.60 15.14
C TRP A 228 -6.41 5.32 13.70
N ALA A 229 -7.09 6.28 13.06
CA ALA A 229 -7.67 6.11 11.74
C ALA A 229 -6.63 5.82 10.65
N ILE A 230 -5.46 6.45 10.70
CA ILE A 230 -4.38 6.19 9.74
C ILE A 230 -3.64 4.87 9.98
N ASN A 231 -3.81 4.24 11.14
CA ASN A 231 -3.20 2.95 11.49
C ASN A 231 -4.13 1.77 11.10
N GLY A 232 -4.48 1.67 9.82
CA GLY A 232 -5.25 0.54 9.26
C GLY A 232 -6.50 0.94 8.47
N GLY A 233 -7.00 2.17 8.64
CA GLY A 233 -8.18 2.67 7.93
C GLY A 233 -7.93 3.16 6.50
N GLY A 234 -6.69 3.05 6.00
CA GLY A 234 -6.29 3.58 4.69
C GLY A 234 -5.98 5.07 4.74
N GLY A 235 -4.68 5.41 4.74
CA GLY A 235 -4.20 6.76 5.04
C GLY A 235 -4.65 7.83 4.05
N ALA A 236 -4.85 7.45 2.78
CA ALA A 236 -5.30 8.36 1.72
C ALA A 236 -6.68 8.99 1.98
N SER A 237 -7.48 8.42 2.89
CA SER A 237 -8.78 8.97 3.31
C SER A 237 -8.66 10.17 4.26
N PHE A 238 -7.53 10.29 4.97
CA PHE A 238 -7.37 11.24 6.09
C PHE A 238 -6.32 12.33 5.83
N GLY A 239 -5.46 12.15 4.82
CA GLY A 239 -4.48 13.13 4.37
C GLY A 239 -3.28 12.50 3.68
N VAL A 240 -2.18 13.25 3.57
CA VAL A 240 -0.92 12.74 2.99
C VAL A 240 0.08 12.47 4.09
N ILE A 241 0.35 11.20 4.36
CA ILE A 241 1.32 10.82 5.39
C ILE A 241 2.73 11.02 4.84
N LEU A 242 3.51 11.88 5.50
CA LEU A 242 4.91 12.17 5.14
C LEU A 242 5.85 11.10 5.68
N SER A 243 5.67 10.71 6.95
CA SER A 243 6.56 9.77 7.63
C SER A 243 5.90 9.06 8.80
N TRP A 244 6.51 7.96 9.22
CA TRP A 244 6.09 7.09 10.31
C TRP A 244 7.23 6.94 11.30
N LYS A 245 6.92 6.89 12.60
CA LYS A 245 7.84 6.46 13.64
C LYS A 245 7.50 5.03 14.04
N LEU A 246 8.44 4.14 13.76
CA LEU A 246 8.34 2.72 14.00
C LEU A 246 8.97 2.37 15.35
N LYS A 247 8.34 1.45 16.08
CA LYS A 247 8.97 0.68 17.15
C LYS A 247 9.60 -0.56 16.55
N LEU A 248 10.92 -0.69 16.66
CA LEU A 248 11.64 -1.87 16.18
C LEU A 248 11.42 -3.03 17.15
N VAL A 249 11.44 -4.24 16.61
CA VAL A 249 11.30 -5.47 17.40
C VAL A 249 12.61 -6.23 17.45
N ARG A 250 12.88 -6.88 18.57
CA ARG A 250 14.07 -7.73 18.70
C ARG A 250 13.85 -9.06 18.01
N VAL A 251 14.80 -9.47 17.18
CA VAL A 251 14.84 -10.77 16.49
C VAL A 251 16.15 -11.48 16.83
N PRO A 252 16.20 -12.82 16.84
CA PRO A 252 17.47 -13.53 17.01
C PRO A 252 18.39 -13.25 15.81
N GLU A 253 19.71 -13.22 16.07
CA GLU A 253 20.70 -12.99 15.00
C GLU A 253 20.65 -14.06 13.90
N LYS A 254 20.28 -15.28 14.27
CA LYS A 254 20.08 -16.40 13.33
C LYS A 254 18.62 -16.83 13.38
N VAL A 255 18.03 -16.96 12.20
CA VAL A 255 16.67 -17.48 11.97
C VAL A 255 16.76 -18.70 11.08
N THR A 256 15.76 -19.58 11.13
CA THR A 256 15.66 -20.72 10.22
C THR A 256 14.53 -20.50 9.23
N VAL A 257 14.82 -20.71 7.94
CA VAL A 257 13.81 -20.70 6.88
C VAL A 257 13.77 -22.06 6.20
N PHE A 258 12.60 -22.44 5.69
CA PHE A 258 12.44 -23.65 4.91
C PHE A 258 11.36 -23.50 3.85
N ASN A 259 11.46 -24.32 2.80
CA ASN A 259 10.43 -24.50 1.81
C ASN A 259 10.32 -25.99 1.49
N VAL A 260 9.17 -26.59 1.80
CA VAL A 260 8.88 -27.99 1.47
C VAL A 260 7.75 -28.02 0.47
N THR A 261 7.99 -28.62 -0.69
CA THR A 261 7.01 -28.75 -1.77
C THR A 261 6.47 -30.17 -1.82
N ARG A 262 5.16 -30.29 -2.06
CA ARG A 262 4.46 -31.57 -2.21
C ARG A 262 3.50 -31.51 -3.40
N THR A 263 3.50 -32.55 -4.23
CA THR A 263 2.55 -32.69 -5.35
C THR A 263 1.28 -33.44 -4.93
N LEU A 264 0.26 -33.44 -5.80
CA LEU A 264 -0.94 -34.27 -5.61
C LEU A 264 -0.61 -35.76 -5.40
N GLU A 265 0.32 -36.29 -6.20
CA GLU A 265 0.76 -37.69 -6.12
C GLU A 265 1.46 -38.02 -4.79
N GLN A 266 2.03 -36.99 -4.13
CA GLN A 266 2.65 -37.11 -2.81
C GLN A 266 1.64 -36.89 -1.66
N GLY A 267 0.34 -36.86 -1.95
CA GLY A 267 -0.71 -36.72 -0.93
C GLY A 267 -0.84 -35.30 -0.35
N VAL A 268 -0.47 -34.26 -1.12
CA VAL A 268 -0.47 -32.87 -0.61
C VAL A 268 -1.83 -32.40 -0.10
N THR A 269 -2.95 -32.95 -0.61
CA THR A 269 -4.29 -32.61 -0.14
C THR A 269 -4.46 -32.89 1.36
N ASP A 270 -3.98 -34.03 1.86
CA ASP A 270 -4.05 -34.38 3.28
C ASP A 270 -3.13 -33.50 4.13
N VAL A 271 -1.95 -33.16 3.59
CA VAL A 271 -1.00 -32.25 4.25
C VAL A 271 -1.59 -30.85 4.36
N LEU A 272 -2.18 -30.32 3.28
CA LEU A 272 -2.84 -29.03 3.25
C LEU A 272 -4.06 -28.99 4.17
N TYR A 273 -4.85 -30.07 4.21
CA TYR A 273 -5.96 -30.21 5.14
C TYR A 273 -5.49 -30.06 6.59
N LYS A 274 -4.45 -30.80 6.98
CA LYS A 274 -3.85 -30.71 8.33
C LYS A 274 -3.24 -29.33 8.62
N TRP A 275 -2.58 -28.72 7.64
CA TRP A 275 -1.97 -27.39 7.78
C TRP A 275 -2.96 -26.33 8.26
N GLN A 276 -4.23 -26.38 7.81
CA GLN A 276 -5.28 -25.43 8.23
C GLN A 276 -5.51 -25.42 9.74
N PHE A 277 -5.33 -26.56 10.42
CA PHE A 277 -5.54 -26.68 11.87
C PHE A 277 -4.25 -26.47 12.66
N VAL A 278 -3.11 -26.87 12.11
CA VAL A 278 -1.81 -26.79 12.80
C VAL A 278 -1.21 -25.39 12.71
N ALA A 279 -1.19 -24.78 11.53
CA ALA A 279 -0.46 -23.53 11.31
C ALA A 279 -0.88 -22.36 12.23
N PRO A 280 -2.18 -22.16 12.53
CA PRO A 280 -2.61 -21.10 13.45
C PRO A 280 -2.14 -21.30 14.90
N VAL A 281 -1.96 -22.56 15.35
CA VAL A 281 -1.66 -22.91 16.75
C VAL A 281 -0.18 -23.23 17.04
N LEU A 282 0.68 -23.25 16.00
CA LEU A 282 2.14 -23.37 16.18
C LEU A 282 2.68 -22.27 17.14
N PRO A 283 3.84 -22.47 17.79
CA PRO A 283 4.47 -21.41 18.59
C PRO A 283 4.59 -20.10 17.82
N LYS A 284 4.39 -18.96 18.49
CA LYS A 284 4.34 -17.63 17.84
C LYS A 284 5.61 -17.27 17.05
N ASP A 285 6.74 -17.88 17.41
CA ASP A 285 8.03 -17.75 16.72
C ASP A 285 8.07 -18.37 15.32
N LEU A 286 7.13 -19.25 14.99
CA LEU A 286 7.04 -19.93 13.71
C LEU A 286 5.89 -19.38 12.87
N PHE A 287 6.22 -18.83 11.70
CA PHE A 287 5.25 -18.55 10.65
C PHE A 287 5.36 -19.62 9.58
N LEU A 288 4.22 -20.20 9.18
CA LEU A 288 4.14 -21.23 8.15
C LEU A 288 2.98 -20.93 7.21
N ARG A 289 3.28 -20.66 5.93
CA ARG A 289 2.26 -20.48 4.89
C ARG A 289 2.26 -21.65 3.91
N ALA A 290 1.09 -21.97 3.37
CA ALA A 290 0.94 -22.85 2.23
C ALA A 290 0.68 -22.01 0.96
N ARG A 291 1.36 -22.35 -0.14
CA ARG A 291 1.18 -21.70 -1.45
C ARG A 291 0.90 -22.76 -2.51
N PRO A 292 -0.38 -22.94 -2.90
CA PRO A 292 -0.73 -23.79 -4.04
C PRO A 292 -0.24 -23.16 -5.34
N GLU A 293 0.40 -23.96 -6.18
CA GLU A 293 0.99 -23.55 -7.45
C GLU A 293 0.71 -24.60 -8.54
N ILE A 294 0.77 -24.17 -9.80
CA ILE A 294 0.73 -25.05 -10.96
C ILE A 294 2.06 -24.88 -11.68
N GLU A 295 2.86 -25.94 -11.69
CA GLU A 295 4.18 -25.97 -12.31
C GLU A 295 4.18 -26.91 -13.53
N ASN A 296 5.06 -26.65 -14.49
CA ASN A 296 5.29 -27.58 -15.58
C ASN A 296 6.38 -28.57 -15.18
N ASN A 297 6.11 -29.86 -15.33
CA ASN A 297 7.15 -30.88 -15.15
C ASN A 297 8.17 -30.84 -16.30
N THR A 298 9.19 -31.69 -16.22
CA THR A 298 10.24 -31.83 -17.24
C THR A 298 9.72 -32.23 -18.62
N GLU A 299 8.48 -32.73 -18.71
CA GLU A 299 7.80 -33.13 -19.94
C GLU A 299 6.77 -32.09 -20.41
N GLY A 300 6.67 -30.93 -19.75
CA GLY A 300 5.72 -29.87 -20.07
C GLY A 300 4.27 -30.12 -19.59
N LYS A 301 4.02 -31.20 -18.84
CA LYS A 301 2.73 -31.48 -18.20
C LYS A 301 2.56 -30.64 -16.95
N LYS A 302 1.38 -30.04 -16.80
CA LYS A 302 1.01 -29.29 -15.59
C LYS A 302 0.85 -30.23 -14.40
N ILE A 303 1.53 -29.91 -13.31
CA ILE A 303 1.45 -30.56 -12.00
C ILE A 303 0.94 -29.53 -11.00
N ALA A 304 0.00 -29.95 -10.15
CA ALA A 304 -0.41 -29.16 -9.01
C ALA A 304 0.42 -29.53 -7.79
N GLU A 305 0.99 -28.52 -7.14
CA GLU A 305 1.80 -28.67 -5.95
C GLU A 305 1.47 -27.60 -4.90
N VAL A 306 1.90 -27.83 -3.66
CA VAL A 306 1.84 -26.84 -2.59
C VAL A 306 3.21 -26.69 -1.96
N SER A 307 3.70 -25.45 -1.94
CA SER A 307 4.90 -25.03 -1.23
C SER A 307 4.55 -24.60 0.19
N PHE A 308 5.07 -25.32 1.19
CA PHE A 308 4.99 -24.98 2.61
C PHE A 308 6.23 -24.18 3.02
N ILE A 309 6.06 -22.87 3.17
CA ILE A 309 7.15 -21.91 3.37
C ILE A 309 7.13 -21.43 4.82
N GLY A 310 8.21 -21.72 5.55
CA GLY A 310 8.35 -21.41 6.96
C GLY A 310 9.45 -20.39 7.27
N GLN A 311 9.21 -19.56 8.27
CA GLN A 311 10.21 -18.72 8.93
C GLN A 311 10.09 -18.90 10.44
N PHE A 312 11.17 -19.33 11.07
CA PHE A 312 11.27 -19.56 12.51
C PHE A 312 12.28 -18.61 13.14
N LEU A 313 11.86 -17.91 14.20
CA LEU A 313 12.71 -17.05 15.01
C LEU A 313 13.49 -17.87 16.05
N GLY A 314 14.29 -18.81 15.55
CA GLY A 314 15.15 -19.69 16.32
C GLY A 314 16.03 -20.51 15.38
N GLN A 315 16.72 -21.51 15.92
CA GLN A 315 17.65 -22.35 15.15
C GLN A 315 17.04 -23.71 14.79
N THR A 316 17.60 -24.38 13.79
CA THR A 316 17.13 -25.67 13.28
C THR A 316 16.96 -26.74 14.37
N ARG A 317 17.88 -26.79 15.34
CA ARG A 317 17.84 -27.74 16.46
C ARG A 317 16.58 -27.63 17.31
N GLU A 318 15.95 -26.46 17.34
CA GLU A 318 14.69 -26.18 18.04
C GLU A 318 13.49 -26.39 17.11
N LEU A 319 13.65 -26.06 15.82
CA LEU A 319 12.59 -26.21 14.82
C LEU A 319 12.25 -27.67 14.51
N LEU A 320 13.25 -28.54 14.36
CA LEU A 320 13.04 -29.92 13.93
C LEU A 320 12.18 -30.73 14.92
N PRO A 321 12.47 -30.76 16.23
CA PRO A 321 11.62 -31.45 17.19
C PRO A 321 10.19 -30.89 17.21
N LEU A 322 10.05 -29.56 17.17
CA LEU A 322 8.77 -28.88 17.14
C LEU A 322 7.92 -29.32 15.93
N MET A 323 8.52 -29.34 14.74
CA MET A 323 7.81 -29.73 13.53
C MET A 323 7.51 -31.22 13.46
N ASN A 324 8.39 -32.07 14.00
CA ASN A 324 8.13 -33.52 14.11
C ASN A 324 6.97 -33.83 15.07
N GLU A 325 6.83 -33.06 16.15
CA GLU A 325 5.72 -33.22 17.10
C GLU A 325 4.42 -32.62 16.55
N SER A 326 4.47 -31.37 16.07
CA SER A 326 3.27 -30.61 15.72
C SER A 326 2.77 -30.86 14.30
N PHE A 327 3.67 -31.14 13.36
CA PHE A 327 3.32 -31.32 11.95
C PHE A 327 4.21 -32.33 11.19
N PRO A 328 4.28 -33.60 11.66
CA PRO A 328 5.23 -34.58 11.13
C PRO A 328 5.13 -34.77 9.61
N ASN A 329 3.91 -34.81 9.07
CA ASN A 329 3.64 -35.01 7.64
C ASN A 329 4.21 -33.91 6.71
N CYS A 330 4.59 -32.76 7.27
CA CYS A 330 5.18 -31.66 6.51
C CYS A 330 6.71 -31.80 6.32
N VAL A 331 7.41 -32.54 7.19
CA VAL A 331 8.88 -32.49 7.31
C VAL A 331 9.58 -33.72 6.70
N TYR A 332 8.84 -34.76 6.32
CA TYR A 332 9.38 -36.09 6.00
C TYR A 332 10.31 -36.19 4.77
N ASP A 333 10.64 -35.10 4.07
CA ASP A 333 11.77 -35.11 3.13
C ASP A 333 12.90 -34.26 3.70
N GLU A 334 14.08 -34.87 3.85
CA GLU A 334 15.35 -34.27 4.27
C GLU A 334 15.81 -33.07 3.40
N LYS A 335 15.04 -32.70 2.36
CA LYS A 335 15.22 -31.47 1.59
C LYS A 335 14.61 -30.26 2.31
N ILE A 336 14.90 -30.10 3.58
CA ILE A 336 14.88 -28.76 4.17
C ILE A 336 16.09 -28.04 3.56
N VAL A 337 15.86 -27.29 2.49
CA VAL A 337 16.87 -26.37 1.98
C VAL A 337 17.04 -25.25 3.01
N MET A 338 17.89 -25.52 4.00
CA MET A 338 18.30 -24.57 5.01
C MET A 338 19.32 -23.63 4.37
N LYS A 339 18.94 -22.38 4.14
CA LYS A 339 19.85 -21.31 3.72
C LYS A 339 20.12 -20.37 4.88
#